data_AF-A0A841MHD7-F1
#
_entry.id   AF-A0A841MHD7-F1
#
_cell.length_a   1.000
_cell.length_b   1.000
_cell.length_c   1.000
_cell.angle_alpha   90.00
_cell.angle_beta   90.00
_cell.angle_gamma   90.00
#
_symmetry.space_group_name_H-M   'P 1'
#
loop_
_entity.id
_entity.type
_entity.pdbx_description
1 polymer ?
#
loop_
_entity_poly.entity_id
_entity_poly.type
_entity_poly.pdbx_seq_one_letter_code
_entity_poly.pdbx_strand_id
1 'polypeptide(L)'
;MKQKVGDQLKENEVYRKMLKKEGRRCWTLEYSDSANYHMDILPSIVDSGYQTILEMAFSSNDLTDLNKLVIRITDKNRDDYFFENNHKLWLKCNPFGYGKWFSVQASLDLTKRITLGESIKPVPQYQKDKLPLQRVVQILKRHRDLMFNGDEDKPISIIITTLAARAYQKETSILEALLNVIERMHLFILEKFDPESGKMIKWIGNPVNAEENFADKWKEAPKKQINFYKWLEAVKADVRNALNQKDKGLHSVMESLKSPFGEKSVSLAFANYGEKQLQLRKAGGLKMAGITGMIGSVGKTSITQHTNFGAKKDQ
;
A
#
# COMPACT_ATOMS: atom_id res chain seq x y z
N MET A 1 13.41 1.60 28.12
CA MET A 1 13.70 2.27 26.84
C MET A 1 12.53 3.11 26.31
N LYS A 2 11.34 2.53 26.11
CA LYS A 2 10.18 3.25 25.55
C LYS A 2 9.82 4.52 26.34
N GLN A 3 9.89 4.47 27.67
CA GLN A 3 9.70 5.62 28.55
C GLN A 3 10.71 6.74 28.24
N LYS A 4 12.01 6.45 28.17
CA LYS A 4 13.05 7.44 27.80
C LYS A 4 12.72 8.19 26.50
N VAL A 5 12.26 7.48 25.46
CA VAL A 5 11.83 8.12 24.20
C VAL A 5 10.60 9.00 24.42
N GLY A 6 9.61 8.51 25.17
CA GLY A 6 8.41 9.28 25.50
C GLY A 6 8.70 10.53 26.32
N ASP A 7 9.62 10.44 27.27
CA ASP A 7 10.01 11.56 28.13
C ASP A 7 10.76 12.62 27.33
N GLN A 8 11.68 12.21 26.44
CA GLN A 8 12.33 13.10 25.48
C GLN A 8 11.33 13.84 24.58
N LEU A 9 10.26 13.17 24.14
CA LEU A 9 9.20 13.80 23.35
C LEU A 9 8.39 14.81 24.18
N LYS A 10 8.17 14.55 25.47
CA LYS A 10 7.42 15.45 26.37
C LYS A 10 8.23 16.65 26.84
N GLU A 11 9.55 16.58 26.84
CA GLU A 11 10.44 17.72 27.15
C GLU A 11 10.25 18.88 26.15
N ASN A 12 9.94 18.56 24.89
CA ASN A 12 9.63 19.56 23.89
C ASN A 12 8.15 19.96 23.95
N GLU A 13 7.85 21.25 24.17
CA GLU A 13 6.48 21.73 24.31
C GLU A 13 5.62 21.49 23.07
N VAL A 14 6.20 21.58 21.87
CA VAL A 14 5.51 21.36 20.59
C VAL A 14 5.08 19.91 20.47
N TYR A 15 6.03 18.98 20.62
CA TYR A 15 5.73 17.54 20.52
C TYR A 15 4.81 17.05 21.64
N ARG A 16 4.95 17.59 22.85
CA ARG A 16 4.07 17.26 23.97
C ARG A 16 2.60 17.54 23.65
N LYS A 17 2.29 18.65 22.97
CA LYS A 17 0.91 19.01 22.57
C LYS A 17 0.36 18.11 21.48
N MET A 18 1.23 17.55 20.63
CA MET A 18 0.86 16.65 19.54
C MET A 18 0.79 15.17 19.97
N LEU A 19 1.28 14.83 21.16
CA LEU A 19 1.46 13.45 21.58
C LEU A 19 0.12 12.80 21.96
N LYS A 20 -0.25 11.73 21.24
CA LYS A 20 -1.38 10.88 21.63
C LYS A 20 -1.05 10.05 22.88
N LYS A 21 -2.09 9.45 23.46
CA LYS A 21 -1.94 8.41 24.50
C LYS A 21 -0.97 7.34 24.01
N GLU A 22 -0.07 6.91 24.88
CA GLU A 22 0.95 5.92 24.58
C GLU A 22 0.34 4.67 23.91
N GLY A 23 0.78 4.37 22.69
CA GLY A 23 0.37 3.20 21.93
C GLY A 23 0.97 1.91 22.49
N ARG A 24 0.59 0.76 21.91
CA ARG A 24 1.14 -0.55 22.32
C ARG A 24 2.66 -0.64 22.12
N ARG A 25 3.12 -0.27 20.91
CA ARG A 25 4.54 -0.37 20.51
C ARG A 25 5.20 0.99 20.29
N CYS A 26 4.48 1.96 19.74
CA CYS A 26 4.99 3.28 19.37
C CYS A 26 4.41 4.42 20.23
N TRP A 27 5.04 5.59 20.08
CA TRP A 27 4.50 6.90 20.42
C TRP A 27 3.98 7.56 19.14
N THR A 28 2.81 8.19 19.18
CA THR A 28 2.19 8.79 18.00
C THR A 28 2.07 10.30 18.18
N LEU A 29 2.58 11.06 17.22
CA LEU A 29 2.44 12.51 17.11
C LEU A 29 1.38 12.86 16.08
N GLU A 30 0.41 13.69 16.45
CA GLU A 30 -0.64 14.23 15.58
C GLU A 30 -0.23 15.61 15.08
N TYR A 31 0.17 15.71 13.82
CA TYR A 31 0.66 16.96 13.23
C TYR A 31 -0.46 17.83 12.68
N SER A 32 -1.54 17.21 12.20
CA SER A 32 -2.68 17.93 11.64
C SER A 32 -3.91 17.03 11.61
N ASP A 33 -4.93 17.43 12.38
CA ASP A 33 -6.25 16.80 12.36
C ASP A 33 -6.93 16.98 11.00
N SER A 34 -6.77 18.17 10.39
CA SER A 34 -7.38 18.51 9.10
C SER A 34 -6.78 17.74 7.92
N ALA A 35 -5.49 17.43 7.96
CA ALA A 35 -4.80 16.63 6.95
C ALA A 35 -4.76 15.12 7.29
N ASN A 36 -5.27 14.72 8.46
CA ASN A 36 -5.17 13.37 9.02
C ASN A 36 -3.73 12.82 8.95
N TYR A 37 -2.76 13.66 9.32
CA TYR A 37 -1.33 13.36 9.25
C TYR A 37 -0.79 13.12 10.66
N HIS A 38 -0.25 11.92 10.88
CA HIS A 38 0.39 11.51 12.12
C HIS A 38 1.76 10.87 11.83
N MET A 39 2.62 10.89 12.83
CA MET A 39 3.92 10.22 12.80
C MET A 39 4.03 9.25 13.97
N ASP A 40 4.26 7.98 13.64
CA ASP A 40 4.53 6.93 14.63
C ASP A 40 6.04 6.77 14.85
N ILE A 41 6.46 6.94 16.09
CA ILE A 41 7.83 6.76 16.54
C ILE A 41 7.90 5.42 17.29
N LEU A 42 8.56 4.43 16.69
CA LEU A 42 8.72 3.08 17.26
C LEU A 42 10.09 2.96 17.96
N PRO A 43 10.13 2.93 19.30
CA PRO A 43 11.38 2.70 20.01
C PRO A 43 11.95 1.32 19.67
N SER A 44 13.20 1.30 19.21
CA SER A 44 13.88 0.09 18.76
C SER A 44 15.35 0.03 19.22
N ILE A 45 15.87 -1.18 19.40
CA ILE A 45 17.29 -1.48 19.68
C ILE A 45 17.87 -2.27 18.50
N VAL A 46 19.14 -2.01 18.17
CA VAL A 46 19.91 -2.77 17.21
C VAL A 46 21.12 -3.41 17.90
N ASP A 47 21.58 -4.55 17.40
CA ASP A 47 22.79 -5.21 17.92
C ASP A 47 24.07 -4.48 17.48
N SER A 48 25.19 -4.78 18.12
CA SER A 48 26.50 -4.21 17.78
C SER A 48 26.89 -4.52 16.33
N GLY A 49 27.52 -3.57 15.65
CA GLY A 49 27.90 -3.70 14.24
C GLY A 49 26.74 -3.46 13.25
N TYR A 50 25.54 -3.10 13.72
CA TYR A 50 24.39 -2.84 12.84
C TYR A 50 24.67 -1.75 11.80
N GLN A 51 25.38 -0.67 12.16
CA GLN A 51 25.71 0.41 11.21
C GLN A 51 26.57 -0.11 10.06
N THR A 52 27.62 -0.88 10.34
CA THR A 52 28.47 -1.50 9.33
C THR A 52 27.67 -2.46 8.44
N ILE A 53 26.80 -3.28 9.05
CA ILE A 53 25.92 -4.19 8.31
C ILE A 53 24.95 -3.42 7.42
N LEU A 54 24.39 -2.31 7.91
CA LEU A 54 23.51 -1.44 7.16
C LEU A 54 24.25 -0.81 5.98
N GLU A 55 25.41 -0.19 6.19
CA GLU A 55 26.23 0.42 5.13
C GLU A 55 26.62 -0.60 4.05
N MET A 56 27.07 -1.79 4.46
CA MET A 56 27.30 -2.91 3.53
C MET A 56 26.01 -3.25 2.79
N ALA A 57 24.87 -3.28 3.48
CA ALA A 57 23.58 -3.61 2.88
C ALA A 57 23.08 -2.63 1.82
N PHE A 58 23.50 -1.37 1.92
CA PHE A 58 23.19 -0.35 0.92
C PHE A 58 24.23 -0.30 -0.21
N SER A 59 25.45 -0.79 0.03
CA SER A 59 26.59 -0.69 -0.91
C SER A 59 26.78 -1.93 -1.78
N SER A 60 26.45 -3.13 -1.30
CA SER A 60 26.67 -4.37 -2.05
C SER A 60 25.43 -4.80 -2.86
N ASN A 61 25.65 -5.26 -4.09
CA ASN A 61 24.62 -5.91 -4.91
C ASN A 61 24.22 -7.30 -4.40
N ASP A 62 25.06 -7.91 -3.56
CA ASP A 62 24.80 -9.19 -2.90
C ASP A 62 24.74 -8.99 -1.39
N LEU A 63 23.58 -9.31 -0.83
CA LEU A 63 23.35 -9.49 0.60
C LEU A 63 22.56 -10.76 0.77
N THR A 64 23.29 -11.81 1.11
CA THR A 64 22.75 -13.15 1.36
C THR A 64 22.06 -13.27 2.72
N ASP A 65 22.08 -12.26 3.60
CA ASP A 65 21.44 -12.38 4.91
C ASP A 65 20.78 -11.10 5.44
N LEU A 66 19.58 -10.82 4.94
CA LEU A 66 18.71 -9.75 5.47
C LEU A 66 18.28 -10.00 6.92
N ASN A 67 18.48 -11.21 7.47
CA ASN A 67 18.20 -11.47 8.89
C ASN A 67 19.13 -10.69 9.81
N LYS A 68 20.29 -10.23 9.30
CA LYS A 68 21.22 -9.37 10.05
C LYS A 68 20.70 -7.94 10.26
N LEU A 69 19.69 -7.51 9.50
CA LEU A 69 19.06 -6.20 9.63
C LEU A 69 17.84 -6.19 10.57
N VAL A 70 17.62 -7.28 11.30
CA VAL A 70 16.57 -7.38 12.31
C VAL A 70 16.83 -6.38 13.43
N ILE A 71 15.78 -5.65 13.80
CA ILE A 71 15.74 -4.74 14.93
C ILE A 71 14.87 -5.33 16.05
N ARG A 72 15.11 -4.90 17.28
CA ARG A 72 14.33 -5.28 18.47
C ARG A 72 13.38 -4.16 18.84
N ILE A 73 12.11 -4.47 19.04
CA ILE A 73 11.06 -3.46 19.27
C ILE A 73 10.37 -3.68 20.62
N THR A 74 9.84 -2.59 21.18
CA THR A 74 9.08 -2.65 22.43
C THR A 74 7.62 -3.00 22.21
N ASP A 75 7.01 -3.72 23.17
CA ASP A 75 5.58 -4.00 23.21
C ASP A 75 5.11 -4.02 24.67
N LYS A 76 4.34 -3.00 25.08
CA LYS A 76 3.93 -2.83 26.48
C LYS A 76 2.89 -3.84 26.96
N ASN A 77 2.36 -4.65 26.05
CA ASN A 77 1.36 -5.68 26.37
C ASN A 77 2.01 -7.05 26.60
N ARG A 78 3.34 -7.17 26.54
CA ARG A 78 4.02 -8.42 26.92
C ARG A 78 4.06 -8.56 28.43
N ASP A 79 3.89 -9.79 28.91
CA ASP A 79 3.94 -10.11 30.34
C ASP A 79 5.31 -9.77 30.97
N ASP A 80 6.38 -9.89 30.17
CA ASP A 80 7.75 -9.64 30.57
C ASP A 80 8.21 -8.18 30.40
N TYR A 81 7.32 -7.28 29.99
CA TYR A 81 7.67 -5.91 29.58
C TYR A 81 8.42 -5.09 30.66
N PHE A 82 8.08 -5.28 31.94
CA PHE A 82 8.65 -4.48 33.03
C PHE A 82 9.98 -5.02 33.57
N PHE A 83 10.33 -6.28 33.30
CA PHE A 83 11.50 -6.94 33.92
C PHE A 83 12.46 -7.60 32.92
N GLU A 84 12.10 -7.74 31.64
CA GLU A 84 12.99 -8.27 30.62
C GLU A 84 14.06 -7.25 30.20
N ASN A 85 15.26 -7.42 30.76
CA ASN A 85 16.41 -6.54 30.53
C ASN A 85 17.31 -7.01 29.37
N ASN A 86 17.14 -8.23 28.86
CA ASN A 86 17.88 -8.76 27.73
C ASN A 86 17.15 -8.46 26.42
N HIS A 87 17.66 -7.47 25.66
CA HIS A 87 17.06 -7.06 24.38
C HIS A 87 17.01 -8.18 23.34
N LYS A 88 17.79 -9.26 23.48
CA LYS A 88 17.74 -10.42 22.58
C LYS A 88 16.44 -11.23 22.70
N LEU A 89 15.70 -11.07 23.81
CA LEU A 89 14.41 -11.71 24.06
C LEU A 89 13.22 -10.82 23.63
N TRP A 90 13.50 -9.57 23.23
CA TRP A 90 12.48 -8.66 22.72
C TRP A 90 12.00 -9.06 21.33
N LEU A 91 10.82 -8.57 20.94
CA LEU A 91 10.23 -8.85 19.63
C LEU A 91 11.15 -8.42 18.50
N LYS A 92 11.27 -9.29 17.48
CA LYS A 92 12.03 -9.05 16.26
C LYS A 92 11.15 -8.34 15.24
N CYS A 93 11.73 -7.37 14.53
CA CYS A 93 11.12 -6.74 13.36
C CYS A 93 12.18 -6.58 12.26
N ASN A 94 11.79 -6.74 10.99
CA ASN A 94 12.71 -6.54 9.86
C ASN A 94 12.04 -5.67 8.77
N PRO A 95 11.91 -4.35 9.00
CA PRO A 95 11.28 -3.45 8.04
C PRO A 95 12.05 -3.41 6.72
N PHE A 96 13.39 -3.51 6.80
CA PHE A 96 14.27 -3.52 5.64
C PHE A 96 14.07 -4.76 4.77
N GLY A 97 14.04 -5.94 5.40
CA GLY A 97 13.72 -7.20 4.74
C GLY A 97 12.35 -7.16 4.07
N TYR A 98 11.32 -6.68 4.76
CA TYR A 98 9.97 -6.61 4.20
C TYR A 98 9.90 -5.69 2.98
N GLY A 99 10.53 -4.51 3.04
CA GLY A 99 10.57 -3.57 1.91
C GLY A 99 11.29 -4.14 0.69
N LYS A 100 12.42 -4.83 0.89
CA LYS A 100 13.11 -5.54 -0.21
C LYS A 100 12.27 -6.68 -0.77
N TRP A 101 11.69 -7.52 0.08
CA TRP A 101 10.78 -8.59 -0.36
C TRP A 101 9.64 -8.04 -1.22
N PHE A 102 8.97 -6.98 -0.77
CA PHE A 102 7.88 -6.37 -1.53
C PHE A 102 8.37 -5.79 -2.86
N SER A 103 9.55 -5.17 -2.89
CA SER A 103 10.14 -4.63 -4.12
C SER A 103 10.45 -5.74 -5.13
N VAL A 104 10.95 -6.89 -4.67
CA VAL A 104 11.12 -8.10 -5.50
C VAL A 104 9.77 -8.61 -6.02
N GLN A 105 8.71 -8.62 -5.20
CA GLN A 105 7.37 -8.97 -5.64
C GLN A 105 6.80 -7.97 -6.66
N ALA A 106 7.10 -6.68 -6.55
CA ALA A 106 6.63 -5.66 -7.47
C ALA A 106 7.41 -5.61 -8.79
N SER A 107 8.68 -6.02 -8.81
CA SER A 107 9.54 -5.97 -9.99
C SER A 107 8.97 -6.77 -11.16
N LEU A 108 8.96 -6.16 -12.34
CA LEU A 108 8.71 -6.85 -13.61
C LEU A 108 9.98 -7.43 -14.23
N ASP A 109 11.14 -6.91 -13.83
CA ASP A 109 12.43 -7.46 -14.26
C ASP A 109 12.83 -8.59 -13.32
N LEU A 110 12.81 -9.82 -13.86
CA LEU A 110 13.17 -11.05 -13.15
C LEU A 110 14.69 -11.24 -13.02
N THR A 111 15.47 -10.54 -13.83
CA THR A 111 16.94 -10.60 -13.82
C THR A 111 17.57 -9.48 -12.99
N LYS A 112 16.84 -8.38 -12.80
CA LYS A 112 17.27 -7.26 -11.94
C LYS A 112 17.43 -7.71 -10.49
N ARG A 113 18.67 -7.62 -10.00
CA ARG A 113 18.97 -7.68 -8.57
C ARG A 113 18.55 -6.36 -7.94
N ILE A 114 17.45 -6.37 -7.19
CA ILE A 114 16.99 -5.20 -6.45
C ILE A 114 17.81 -5.05 -5.16
N THR A 115 18.48 -3.91 -5.03
CA THR A 115 19.27 -3.58 -3.83
C THR A 115 18.40 -2.98 -2.73
N LEU A 116 18.94 -2.94 -1.51
CA LEU A 116 18.22 -2.34 -0.38
C LEU A 116 18.03 -0.83 -0.55
N GLY A 117 19.04 -0.14 -1.11
CA GLY A 117 18.98 1.30 -1.38
C GLY A 117 17.95 1.69 -2.45
N GLU A 118 17.68 0.82 -3.42
CA GLU A 118 16.57 1.02 -4.36
C GLU A 118 15.20 0.79 -3.70
N SER A 119 15.12 -0.19 -2.80
CA SER A 119 13.87 -0.61 -2.16
C SER A 119 13.42 0.39 -1.08
N ILE A 120 14.36 1.02 -0.39
CA ILE A 120 14.10 1.78 0.84
C ILE A 120 14.85 3.08 0.80
N LYS A 121 14.09 4.17 0.68
CA LYS A 121 14.58 5.53 0.88
C LYS A 121 14.01 6.06 2.21
N PRO A 122 14.86 6.61 3.11
CA PRO A 122 14.39 7.21 4.37
C PRO A 122 13.28 8.25 4.15
N VAL A 123 13.39 9.01 3.06
CA VAL A 123 12.34 9.87 2.51
C VAL A 123 12.33 9.71 0.99
N PRO A 124 11.36 8.99 0.39
CA PRO A 124 11.32 8.84 -1.05
C PRO A 124 10.90 10.15 -1.72
N GLN A 125 11.69 10.61 -2.71
CA GLN A 125 11.22 11.62 -3.65
C GLN A 125 10.00 11.09 -4.41
N TYR A 126 9.08 11.97 -4.78
CA TYR A 126 7.90 11.61 -5.54
C TYR A 126 8.28 10.88 -6.84
N GLN A 127 7.87 9.61 -6.95
CA GLN A 127 8.04 8.82 -8.16
C GLN A 127 6.78 8.90 -9.01
N LYS A 128 6.93 9.43 -10.22
CA LYS A 128 5.84 9.59 -11.20
C LYS A 128 5.36 8.22 -11.70
N ASP A 129 6.31 7.36 -12.02
CA ASP A 129 6.06 6.01 -12.52
C ASP A 129 6.05 5.03 -11.35
N LYS A 130 4.97 4.25 -11.25
CA LYS A 130 4.84 3.20 -10.24
C LYS A 130 4.51 1.89 -10.92
N LEU A 131 5.02 0.81 -10.33
CA LEU A 131 4.80 -0.54 -10.81
C LEU A 131 3.33 -0.96 -10.63
N PRO A 132 2.81 -1.89 -11.45
CA PRO A 132 1.42 -2.31 -11.38
C PRO A 132 0.99 -2.76 -9.97
N LEU A 133 1.77 -3.63 -9.32
CA LEU A 133 1.49 -4.07 -7.95
C LEU A 133 1.40 -2.91 -6.94
N GLN A 134 2.29 -1.92 -7.05
CA GLN A 134 2.26 -0.75 -6.17
C GLN A 134 0.93 0.01 -6.34
N ARG A 135 0.47 0.20 -7.58
CA ARG A 135 -0.82 0.85 -7.86
C ARG A 135 -2.00 0.02 -7.36
N VAL A 136 -1.99 -1.30 -7.55
CA VAL A 136 -3.01 -2.22 -7.02
C VAL A 136 -3.11 -2.07 -5.50
N VAL A 137 -2.01 -2.14 -4.76
CA VAL A 137 -2.01 -1.97 -3.29
C VAL A 137 -2.58 -0.62 -2.89
N GLN A 138 -2.26 0.47 -3.61
CA GLN A 138 -2.82 1.79 -3.33
C GLN A 138 -4.34 1.83 -3.53
N ILE A 139 -4.84 1.25 -4.63
CA ILE A 139 -6.28 1.15 -4.95
C ILE A 139 -7.02 0.36 -3.86
N LEU A 140 -6.49 -0.81 -3.49
CA LEU A 140 -7.08 -1.67 -2.46
C LEU A 140 -7.15 -0.97 -1.09
N LYS A 141 -6.06 -0.32 -0.67
CA LYS A 141 -6.03 0.44 0.59
C LYS A 141 -7.01 1.61 0.56
N ARG A 142 -7.10 2.33 -0.55
CA ARG A 142 -8.05 3.45 -0.74
C ARG A 142 -9.49 2.97 -0.60
N HIS A 143 -9.85 1.90 -1.29
CA HIS A 143 -11.17 1.28 -1.19
C HIS A 143 -11.50 0.90 0.26
N ARG A 144 -10.55 0.24 0.95
CA ARG A 144 -10.68 -0.11 2.36
C ARG A 144 -10.93 1.12 3.24
N ASP A 145 -10.15 2.18 3.04
CA ASP A 145 -10.26 3.38 3.87
C ASP A 145 -11.61 4.11 3.68
N LEU A 146 -12.15 4.13 2.45
CA LEU A 146 -13.46 4.70 2.18
C LEU A 146 -14.61 3.85 2.73
N MET A 147 -14.51 2.51 2.60
CA MET A 147 -15.54 1.60 3.09
C MET A 147 -15.71 1.63 4.61
N PHE A 148 -14.62 1.83 5.35
CA PHE A 148 -14.65 1.73 6.82
C PHE A 148 -14.57 3.08 7.55
N ASN A 149 -14.22 4.18 6.87
CA ASN A 149 -14.22 5.56 7.39
C ASN A 149 -13.73 5.72 8.85
N GLY A 150 -12.67 5.01 9.25
CA GLY A 150 -12.11 5.07 10.60
C GLY A 150 -12.52 3.94 11.55
N ASP A 151 -13.25 2.91 11.11
CA ASP A 151 -13.47 1.69 11.91
C ASP A 151 -12.12 1.05 12.29
N GLU A 152 -11.88 0.89 13.60
CA GLU A 152 -10.69 0.27 14.18
C GLU A 152 -10.56 -1.22 13.84
N ASP A 153 -11.67 -1.85 13.42
CA ASP A 153 -11.72 -3.23 12.96
C ASP A 153 -11.56 -3.38 11.44
N LYS A 154 -11.19 -2.30 10.74
CA LYS A 154 -10.91 -2.38 9.31
C LYS A 154 -9.69 -3.28 9.02
N PRO A 155 -9.66 -3.94 7.85
CA PRO A 155 -8.52 -4.78 7.45
C PRO A 155 -7.21 -4.01 7.50
N ILE A 156 -6.20 -4.50 8.23
CA ILE A 156 -4.93 -3.77 8.39
C ILE A 156 -4.11 -3.76 7.08
N SER A 157 -3.36 -2.68 6.84
CA SER A 157 -2.67 -2.49 5.57
C SER A 157 -1.60 -3.54 5.28
N ILE A 158 -0.94 -4.08 6.31
CA ILE A 158 0.08 -5.12 6.14
C ILE A 158 -0.53 -6.43 5.62
N ILE A 159 -1.75 -6.78 6.02
CA ILE A 159 -2.48 -7.95 5.49
C ILE A 159 -2.78 -7.73 4.00
N ILE A 160 -3.39 -6.59 3.64
CA ILE A 160 -3.74 -6.28 2.25
C ILE A 160 -2.48 -6.31 1.36
N THR A 161 -1.43 -5.64 1.80
CA THR A 161 -0.18 -5.50 1.03
C THR A 161 0.50 -6.85 0.84
N THR A 162 0.57 -7.67 1.89
CA THR A 162 1.24 -8.98 1.84
C THR A 162 0.47 -9.97 0.99
N LEU A 163 -0.86 -10.05 1.15
CA LEU A 163 -1.69 -10.96 0.36
C LEU A 163 -1.74 -10.52 -1.11
N ALA A 164 -1.82 -9.21 -1.39
CA ALA A 164 -1.78 -8.70 -2.75
C ALA A 164 -0.45 -9.02 -3.45
N ALA A 165 0.67 -8.84 -2.76
CA ALA A 165 1.98 -9.17 -3.29
C ALA A 165 2.16 -10.67 -3.55
N ARG A 166 1.65 -11.55 -2.67
CA ARG A 166 1.66 -13.00 -2.91
C ARG A 166 0.79 -13.43 -4.09
N ALA A 167 -0.34 -12.75 -4.28
CA ALA A 167 -1.29 -13.06 -5.34
C ALA A 167 -0.92 -12.49 -6.72
N TYR A 168 0.05 -11.58 -6.77
CA TYR A 168 0.47 -10.91 -7.99
C TYR A 168 1.39 -11.80 -8.83
N GLN A 169 1.09 -11.92 -10.12
CA GLN A 169 1.82 -12.79 -11.06
C GLN A 169 2.58 -11.99 -12.11
N LYS A 170 3.05 -10.79 -11.74
CA LYS A 170 3.85 -9.91 -12.62
C LYS A 170 3.07 -9.35 -13.81
N GLU A 171 1.76 -9.17 -13.66
CA GLU A 171 0.92 -8.54 -14.68
C GLU A 171 1.41 -7.11 -14.96
N THR A 172 1.54 -6.76 -16.24
CA THR A 172 2.03 -5.44 -16.67
C THR A 172 0.93 -4.39 -16.71
N SER A 173 -0.33 -4.83 -16.80
CA SER A 173 -1.52 -3.98 -16.75
C SER A 173 -2.03 -3.84 -15.31
N ILE A 174 -2.29 -2.60 -14.87
CA ILE A 174 -2.84 -2.32 -13.53
C ILE A 174 -4.23 -2.95 -13.37
N LEU A 175 -5.07 -2.90 -14.41
CA LEU A 175 -6.43 -3.42 -14.33
C LEU A 175 -6.44 -4.95 -14.24
N GLU A 176 -5.63 -5.61 -15.07
CA GLU A 176 -5.48 -7.06 -15.04
C GLU A 176 -4.88 -7.52 -13.70
N ALA A 177 -3.82 -6.85 -13.24
CA ALA A 177 -3.23 -7.08 -11.93
C ALA A 177 -4.27 -6.95 -10.80
N LEU A 178 -5.10 -5.90 -10.83
CA LEU A 178 -6.14 -5.68 -9.83
C LEU A 178 -7.17 -6.81 -9.81
N LEU A 179 -7.71 -7.18 -10.98
CA LEU A 179 -8.70 -8.25 -11.13
C LEU A 179 -8.14 -9.58 -10.63
N ASN A 180 -6.94 -9.95 -11.07
CA ASN A 180 -6.34 -11.21 -10.70
C ASN A 180 -5.97 -11.27 -9.20
N VAL A 181 -5.48 -10.16 -8.64
CA VAL A 181 -5.12 -10.08 -7.22
C VAL A 181 -6.34 -10.23 -6.32
N ILE A 182 -7.44 -9.51 -6.57
CA ILE A 182 -8.64 -9.59 -5.71
C ILE A 182 -9.28 -10.99 -5.75
N GLU A 183 -9.19 -11.69 -6.88
CA GLU A 183 -9.68 -13.07 -6.98
C GLU A 183 -8.78 -14.05 -6.24
N ARG A 184 -7.45 -13.88 -6.24
CA ARG A 184 -6.51 -14.87 -5.70
C ARG A 184 -6.05 -14.62 -4.27
N MET A 185 -6.08 -13.38 -3.77
CA MET A 185 -5.39 -13.02 -2.53
C MET A 185 -5.86 -13.77 -1.27
N HIS A 186 -7.11 -14.20 -1.23
CA HIS A 186 -7.66 -14.99 -0.14
C HIS A 186 -7.06 -16.40 -0.03
N LEU A 187 -6.54 -16.96 -1.14
CA LEU A 187 -5.93 -18.29 -1.19
C LEU A 187 -4.61 -18.36 -0.41
N PHE A 188 -4.01 -17.21 -0.11
CA PHE A 188 -2.77 -17.10 0.66
C PHE A 188 -3.00 -16.92 2.17
N ILE A 189 -4.25 -17.09 2.63
CA ILE A 189 -4.61 -17.17 4.05
C ILE A 189 -4.63 -18.65 4.41
N LEU A 190 -3.62 -19.10 5.16
CA LEU A 190 -3.50 -20.49 5.56
C LEU A 190 -4.27 -20.76 6.85
N GLU A 191 -4.47 -22.01 7.19
CA GLU A 191 -4.88 -22.45 8.52
C GLU A 191 -3.72 -23.17 9.19
N LYS A 192 -3.44 -22.83 10.45
CA LYS A 192 -2.42 -23.49 11.26
C LYS A 192 -2.97 -23.82 12.63
N PHE A 193 -2.54 -24.95 13.18
CA PHE A 193 -2.84 -25.31 14.56
C PHE A 193 -2.08 -24.38 15.50
N ASP A 194 -2.79 -23.77 16.45
CA ASP A 194 -2.23 -22.97 17.53
C ASP A 194 -2.21 -23.82 18.82
N PRO A 195 -1.04 -24.28 19.29
CA PRO A 195 -0.94 -25.12 20.48
C PRO A 195 -1.47 -24.45 21.75
N GLU A 196 -1.39 -23.12 21.85
CA GLU A 196 -1.84 -22.38 23.03
C GLU A 196 -3.36 -22.37 23.17
N SER A 197 -4.07 -22.19 22.04
CA SER A 197 -5.54 -22.16 22.03
C SER A 197 -6.19 -23.51 21.71
N GLY A 198 -5.41 -24.49 21.25
CA GLY A 198 -5.89 -25.81 20.83
C GLY A 198 -6.79 -25.77 19.59
N LYS A 199 -6.73 -24.69 18.79
CA LYS A 199 -7.63 -24.45 17.65
C LYS A 199 -6.85 -24.18 16.37
N MET A 200 -7.52 -24.42 15.23
CA MET A 200 -7.03 -23.95 13.94
C MET A 200 -7.26 -22.44 13.83
N ILE A 201 -6.20 -21.68 13.56
CA ILE A 201 -6.24 -20.23 13.40
C ILE A 201 -5.87 -19.85 11.96
N LYS A 202 -6.40 -18.70 11.50
CA LYS A 202 -5.98 -18.11 10.24
C LYS A 202 -4.54 -17.59 10.36
N TRP A 203 -3.73 -17.90 9.36
CA TRP A 203 -2.31 -17.61 9.35
C TRP A 203 -1.89 -16.85 8.09
N ILE A 204 -1.43 -15.62 8.29
CA ILE A 204 -0.82 -14.76 7.27
C ILE A 204 0.60 -14.48 7.73
N GLY A 205 1.52 -15.38 7.41
CA GLY A 205 2.90 -15.29 7.88
C GLY A 205 3.63 -14.07 7.31
N ASN A 206 4.49 -13.44 8.11
CA ASN A 206 5.41 -12.43 7.61
C ASN A 206 6.45 -13.08 6.68
N PRO A 207 6.61 -12.63 5.42
CA PRO A 207 7.55 -13.21 4.46
C PRO A 207 9.02 -13.13 4.88
N VAL A 208 9.37 -12.27 5.83
CA VAL A 208 10.75 -12.13 6.35
C VAL A 208 10.90 -12.56 7.81
N ASN A 209 9.81 -13.05 8.41
CA ASN A 209 9.83 -13.66 9.74
C ASN A 209 8.74 -14.72 9.83
N ALA A 210 9.09 -15.99 9.59
CA ALA A 210 8.11 -17.06 9.49
C ALA A 210 7.32 -17.32 10.79
N GLU A 211 7.83 -16.88 11.93
CA GLU A 211 7.20 -17.00 13.26
C GLU A 211 6.09 -15.96 13.48
N GLU A 212 6.08 -14.85 12.73
CA GLU A 212 5.11 -13.77 12.91
C GLU A 212 3.87 -13.98 12.04
N ASN A 213 2.70 -13.94 12.68
CA ASN A 213 1.40 -13.98 12.02
C ASN A 213 0.76 -12.58 11.99
N PHE A 214 0.52 -12.01 10.81
CA PHE A 214 -0.17 -10.73 10.68
C PHE A 214 -1.68 -10.79 10.98
N ALA A 215 -2.26 -11.99 11.05
CA ALA A 215 -3.65 -12.22 11.45
C ALA A 215 -3.80 -12.61 12.94
N ASP A 216 -2.74 -12.42 13.75
CA ASP A 216 -2.73 -12.72 15.18
C ASP A 216 -3.96 -12.19 15.93
N LYS A 217 -4.37 -10.94 15.64
CA LYS A 217 -5.51 -10.28 16.30
C LYS A 217 -6.88 -10.81 15.88
N TRP A 218 -6.99 -11.67 14.86
CA TRP A 218 -8.28 -12.21 14.44
C TRP A 218 -8.86 -13.18 15.48
N LYS A 219 -8.01 -13.85 16.26
CA LYS A 219 -8.45 -14.72 17.37
C LYS A 219 -9.08 -13.91 18.51
N GLU A 220 -8.49 -12.76 18.82
CA GLU A 220 -8.94 -11.85 19.88
C GLU A 220 -10.17 -11.03 19.46
N ALA A 221 -10.21 -10.62 18.19
CA ALA A 221 -11.27 -9.79 17.62
C ALA A 221 -11.77 -10.38 16.29
N PRO A 222 -12.68 -11.37 16.31
CA PRO A 222 -13.21 -12.03 15.11
C PRO A 222 -13.84 -11.08 14.09
N LYS A 223 -14.36 -9.93 14.56
CA LYS A 223 -14.88 -8.86 13.71
C LYS A 223 -13.86 -8.38 12.67
N LYS A 224 -12.55 -8.38 12.99
CA LYS A 224 -11.49 -8.00 12.04
C LYS A 224 -11.40 -8.96 10.85
N GLN A 225 -11.56 -10.26 11.10
CA GLN A 225 -11.61 -11.28 10.04
C GLN A 225 -12.88 -11.10 9.19
N ILE A 226 -14.04 -10.94 9.83
CA ILE A 226 -15.32 -10.73 9.12
C ILE A 226 -15.23 -9.49 8.21
N ASN A 227 -14.71 -8.38 8.74
CA ASN A 227 -14.51 -7.15 7.99
C ASN A 227 -13.53 -7.31 6.82
N PHE A 228 -12.50 -8.17 6.95
CA PHE A 228 -11.61 -8.50 5.82
C PHE A 228 -12.35 -9.17 4.67
N TYR A 229 -13.14 -10.21 4.95
CA TYR A 229 -13.89 -10.89 3.89
C TYR A 229 -15.00 -10.02 3.32
N LYS A 230 -15.71 -9.27 4.17
CA LYS A 230 -16.71 -8.28 3.74
C LYS A 230 -16.10 -7.24 2.79
N TRP A 231 -14.93 -6.73 3.13
CA TRP A 231 -14.18 -5.80 2.30
C TRP A 231 -13.77 -6.41 0.96
N LEU A 232 -13.26 -7.64 0.98
CA LEU A 232 -12.79 -8.32 -0.23
C LEU A 232 -13.93 -8.54 -1.23
N GLU A 233 -15.11 -8.94 -0.75
CA GLU A 233 -16.28 -9.11 -1.62
C GLU A 233 -16.81 -7.77 -2.14
N ALA A 234 -16.78 -6.72 -1.32
CA ALA A 234 -17.16 -5.37 -1.76
C ALA A 234 -16.25 -4.87 -2.89
N VAL A 235 -14.92 -4.93 -2.72
CA VAL A 235 -14.00 -4.44 -3.77
C VAL A 235 -14.11 -5.24 -5.07
N LYS A 236 -14.37 -6.55 -4.98
CA LYS A 236 -14.66 -7.38 -6.16
C LYS A 236 -15.92 -6.93 -6.88
N ALA A 237 -17.00 -6.71 -6.14
CA ALA A 237 -18.27 -6.25 -6.72
C ALA A 237 -18.12 -4.87 -7.37
N ASP A 238 -17.47 -3.93 -6.70
CA ASP A 238 -17.31 -2.55 -7.16
C ASP A 238 -16.42 -2.46 -8.42
N VAL A 239 -15.31 -3.21 -8.46
CA VAL A 239 -14.45 -3.27 -9.65
C VAL A 239 -15.19 -3.91 -10.84
N ARG A 240 -15.93 -5.01 -10.61
CA ARG A 240 -16.74 -5.66 -11.66
C ARG A 240 -17.85 -4.75 -12.17
N ASN A 241 -18.53 -4.03 -11.27
CA ASN A 241 -19.56 -3.07 -11.64
C ASN A 241 -19.00 -2.00 -12.57
N ALA A 242 -17.85 -1.41 -12.23
CA ALA A 242 -17.21 -0.41 -13.07
C ALA A 242 -16.83 -0.94 -14.46
N LEU A 243 -16.36 -2.19 -14.55
CA LEU A 243 -16.07 -2.85 -15.83
C LEU A 243 -17.34 -3.08 -16.67
N ASN A 244 -18.45 -3.42 -16.04
CA ASN A 244 -19.72 -3.64 -16.72
C ASN A 244 -20.35 -2.33 -17.24
N GLN A 245 -19.91 -1.16 -16.78
CA GLN A 245 -20.37 0.12 -17.30
C GLN A 245 -19.63 0.57 -18.58
N LYS A 246 -18.58 -0.15 -19.02
CA LYS A 246 -17.73 0.26 -20.16
C LYS A 246 -18.52 0.51 -21.45
N ASP A 247 -19.56 -0.29 -21.70
CA ASP A 247 -20.38 -0.22 -22.92
C ASP A 247 -21.42 0.91 -22.85
N LYS A 248 -21.65 1.50 -21.67
CA LYS A 248 -22.55 2.64 -21.45
C LYS A 248 -21.84 3.99 -21.48
N GLY A 249 -20.57 4.01 -21.90
CA GLY A 249 -19.76 5.21 -22.04
C GLY A 249 -18.98 5.62 -20.80
N LEU A 250 -18.02 6.53 -21.01
CA LEU A 250 -17.01 6.94 -20.02
C LEU A 250 -17.62 7.60 -18.77
N HIS A 251 -18.73 8.32 -18.93
CA HIS A 251 -19.43 8.95 -17.82
C HIS A 251 -20.00 7.90 -16.85
N SER A 252 -20.64 6.85 -17.36
CA SER A 252 -21.17 5.75 -16.54
C SER A 252 -20.07 5.04 -15.75
N VAL A 253 -18.90 4.83 -16.37
CA VAL A 253 -17.72 4.29 -15.68
C VAL A 253 -17.25 5.24 -14.57
N MET A 254 -17.15 6.55 -14.85
CA MET A 254 -16.75 7.54 -13.86
C MET A 254 -17.68 7.53 -12.64
N GLU A 255 -18.99 7.61 -12.85
CA GLU A 255 -19.98 7.61 -11.76
C GLU A 255 -19.89 6.33 -10.91
N SER A 256 -19.72 5.17 -11.54
CA SER A 256 -19.58 3.89 -10.83
C SER A 256 -18.34 3.83 -9.92
N LEU A 257 -17.29 4.59 -10.22
CA LEU A 257 -16.04 4.61 -9.45
C LEU A 257 -16.05 5.63 -8.31
N LYS A 258 -16.92 6.65 -8.37
CA LYS A 258 -16.91 7.77 -7.39
C LYS A 258 -17.17 7.29 -5.97
N SER A 259 -18.18 6.45 -5.76
CA SER A 259 -18.51 5.97 -4.41
C SER A 259 -17.41 5.06 -3.83
N PRO A 260 -16.93 4.01 -4.54
CA PRO A 260 -15.94 3.09 -3.97
C PRO A 260 -14.51 3.64 -3.84
N PHE A 261 -14.11 4.59 -4.70
CA PHE A 261 -12.73 5.12 -4.75
C PHE A 261 -12.60 6.60 -4.40
N GLY A 262 -13.73 7.28 -4.21
CA GLY A 262 -13.84 8.65 -3.71
C GLY A 262 -13.98 9.66 -4.84
N GLU A 263 -15.08 10.42 -4.80
CA GLU A 263 -15.48 11.35 -5.85
C GLU A 263 -14.37 12.31 -6.27
N LYS A 264 -13.73 13.00 -5.31
CA LYS A 264 -12.67 13.98 -5.61
C LYS A 264 -11.51 13.35 -6.39
N SER A 265 -11.08 12.15 -5.99
CA SER A 265 -9.96 11.44 -6.61
C SER A 265 -10.33 10.95 -8.02
N VAL A 266 -11.55 10.44 -8.18
CA VAL A 266 -12.06 9.94 -9.47
C VAL A 266 -12.26 11.09 -10.44
N SER A 267 -12.97 12.15 -10.05
CA SER A 267 -13.19 13.33 -10.90
C SER A 267 -11.86 13.95 -11.36
N LEU A 268 -10.87 14.06 -10.47
CA LEU A 268 -9.54 14.54 -10.82
C LEU A 268 -8.84 13.61 -11.84
N ALA A 269 -8.94 12.29 -11.67
CA ALA A 269 -8.34 11.34 -12.59
C ALA A 269 -8.97 11.43 -14.00
N PHE A 270 -10.29 11.55 -14.09
CA PHE A 270 -11.00 11.71 -15.37
C PHE A 270 -10.76 13.08 -16.01
N ALA A 271 -10.65 14.15 -15.22
CA ALA A 271 -10.25 15.46 -15.72
C ALA A 271 -8.84 15.43 -16.32
N ASN A 272 -7.87 14.83 -15.61
CA ASN A 272 -6.51 14.66 -16.12
C ASN A 272 -6.45 13.79 -17.38
N TYR A 273 -7.28 12.74 -17.45
CA TYR A 273 -7.43 11.94 -18.66
C TYR A 273 -7.96 12.78 -19.83
N GLY A 274 -9.03 13.55 -19.62
CA GLY A 274 -9.60 14.45 -20.62
C GLY A 274 -8.60 15.49 -21.12
N GLU A 275 -7.85 16.12 -20.21
CA GLU A 275 -6.80 17.08 -20.57
C GLU A 275 -5.70 16.42 -21.41
N LYS A 276 -5.25 15.22 -21.03
CA LYS A 276 -4.25 14.47 -21.81
C LYS A 276 -4.76 14.15 -23.22
N GLN A 277 -6.04 13.76 -23.37
CA GLN A 277 -6.64 13.54 -24.68
C GLN A 277 -6.73 14.85 -25.48
N LEU A 278 -7.09 15.97 -24.85
CA LEU A 278 -7.10 17.28 -25.48
C LEU A 278 -5.71 17.68 -26.00
N GLN A 279 -4.66 17.49 -25.21
CA GLN A 279 -3.29 17.79 -25.60
C GLN A 279 -2.81 16.89 -26.75
N LEU A 280 -3.12 15.58 -26.71
CA LEU A 280 -2.85 14.66 -27.82
C LEU A 280 -3.57 15.09 -29.10
N ARG A 281 -4.79 15.62 -29.00
CA ARG A 281 -5.54 16.16 -30.14
C ARG A 281 -4.86 17.40 -30.69
N LYS A 282 -4.52 18.36 -29.82
CA LYS A 282 -3.87 19.61 -30.21
C LYS A 282 -2.53 19.38 -30.91
N ALA A 283 -1.78 18.37 -30.48
CA ALA A 283 -0.52 17.96 -31.10
C ALA A 283 -0.68 17.13 -32.39
N GLY A 284 -1.91 16.90 -32.88
CA GLY A 284 -2.18 16.08 -34.08
C GLY A 284 -1.95 14.58 -33.88
N GLY A 285 -1.73 14.14 -32.65
CA GLY A 285 -1.43 12.75 -32.29
C GLY A 285 -2.66 11.85 -32.23
N LEU A 286 -3.87 12.42 -32.18
CA LEU A 286 -5.12 11.65 -32.25
C LEU A 286 -5.54 11.40 -33.71
N LYS A 287 -5.72 10.13 -34.04
CA LYS A 287 -6.06 9.63 -35.37
C LYS A 287 -7.22 8.65 -35.28
N MET A 288 -7.95 8.52 -36.37
CA MET A 288 -9.02 7.55 -36.54
C MET A 288 -8.49 6.36 -37.35
N ALA A 289 -8.71 5.15 -36.83
CA ALA A 289 -8.42 3.91 -37.53
C ALA A 289 -9.35 3.74 -38.73
N GLY A 290 -8.79 3.48 -39.91
CA GLY A 290 -9.55 3.49 -41.17
C GLY A 290 -10.58 2.37 -41.32
N ILE A 291 -10.43 1.25 -40.58
CA ILE A 291 -11.32 0.09 -40.68
C ILE A 291 -12.38 0.10 -39.59
N THR A 292 -11.99 0.44 -38.35
CA THR A 292 -12.88 0.34 -37.19
C THR A 292 -13.51 1.66 -36.77
N GLY A 293 -13.05 2.79 -37.34
CA GLY A 293 -13.45 4.13 -36.89
C GLY A 293 -12.98 4.46 -35.47
N MET A 294 -12.19 3.59 -34.83
CA MET A 294 -11.71 3.81 -33.46
C MET A 294 -10.75 4.99 -33.41
N ILE A 295 -10.94 5.83 -32.40
CA ILE A 295 -10.09 6.99 -32.12
C ILE A 295 -8.93 6.54 -31.23
N GLY A 296 -7.70 6.81 -31.66
CA GLY A 296 -6.49 6.45 -30.91
C GLY A 296 -5.25 7.17 -31.42
N SER A 297 -4.06 6.73 -31.03
CA SER A 297 -2.79 7.28 -31.54
C SER A 297 -2.41 6.72 -32.93
N VAL A 298 -3.07 5.64 -33.35
CA VAL A 298 -2.80 4.91 -34.59
C VAL A 298 -4.01 5.02 -35.50
N GLY A 299 -3.80 5.50 -36.72
CA GLY A 299 -4.87 5.71 -37.69
C GLY A 299 -4.39 6.44 -38.93
N LYS A 300 -5.21 6.42 -39.99
CA LYS A 300 -4.89 7.08 -41.28
C LYS A 300 -5.40 8.53 -41.30
N THR A 301 -6.48 8.82 -40.59
CA THR A 301 -7.12 10.15 -40.61
C THR A 301 -6.79 10.89 -39.32
N SER A 302 -6.16 12.07 -39.39
CA SER A 302 -5.94 12.91 -38.21
C SER A 302 -7.26 13.54 -37.77
N ILE A 303 -7.49 13.60 -36.46
CA ILE A 303 -8.68 14.23 -35.90
C ILE A 303 -8.39 15.71 -35.71
N THR A 304 -9.11 16.54 -36.47
CA THR A 304 -8.98 17.99 -36.43
C THR A 304 -9.42 18.54 -35.07
N GLN A 305 -8.89 19.71 -34.71
CA GLN A 305 -9.36 20.42 -33.52
C GLN A 305 -10.84 20.78 -33.70
N HIS A 306 -11.63 20.57 -32.64
CA HIS A 306 -12.97 21.14 -32.59
C HIS A 306 -12.84 22.66 -32.55
N THR A 307 -13.43 23.33 -33.53
CA THR A 307 -13.77 24.74 -33.43
C THR A 307 -15.12 24.80 -32.72
N ASN A 308 -15.21 25.50 -31.59
CA ASN A 308 -16.51 25.77 -30.99
C ASN A 308 -17.28 26.61 -32.01
N PHE A 309 -18.26 26.01 -32.69
CA PHE A 309 -19.19 26.74 -33.54
C PHE A 309 -19.88 27.81 -32.69
N GLY A 310 -19.49 29.08 -32.87
CA GLY A 310 -20.02 30.22 -32.11
C GLY A 310 -19.01 31.06 -31.32
N ALA A 311 -17.74 30.66 -31.20
CA ALA A 311 -16.72 31.58 -30.71
C ALA A 311 -16.45 32.63 -31.79
N LYS A 312 -16.98 33.84 -31.61
CA LYS A 312 -16.62 35.00 -32.43
C LYS A 312 -15.08 35.07 -32.43
N LYS A 313 -14.49 35.01 -33.61
CA LYS A 313 -13.10 35.46 -33.78
C LYS A 313 -13.14 36.94 -33.42
N ASP A 314 -12.49 37.31 -32.32
CA ASP A 314 -12.17 38.70 -32.06
C ASP A 314 -11.38 39.20 -33.29
N GLN A 315 -11.96 40.17 -33.99
CA GLN A 315 -11.34 40.90 -35.08
C GLN A 315 -10.35 41.92 -34.52
#